data_AF-A0AAV4G102-F1
#
_entry.id   AF-A0AAV4G102-F1
#
_cell.length_a   1.000
_cell.length_b   1.000
_cell.length_c   1.000
_cell.angle_alpha   90.00
_cell.angle_beta   90.00
_cell.angle_gamma   90.00
#
_symmetry.space_group_name_H-M   'P 1'
#
loop_
_entity.id
_entity.type
_entity.pdbx_description
1 polymer ?
#
loop_
_entity_poly.entity_id
_entity_poly.type
_entity_poly.pdbx_seq_one_letter_code
_entity_poly.pdbx_strand_id
1 'polypeptide(L)'
;MKVDRAKLKKSSSEVPADCKTLIDKLKVQSENDLYKELKDIKVWTYGKCELYHWADVLDVFDTILEKSCSKDSEKKWTLSCDLEGSEQMKKLLLEVLRFTALLIEHSFSRHLYNSMDHLTTLLTSCDMSIVLYVLNLLYVFSKRSNFIARMSIEKKQGVIQRLIHLAESWGGRENGFGLAECCQDLPSGSFPSSATTLHFEFYAESKDDQANKKVQPASSTVIQSIHMENVDKSGRMPSQIMEDILEVYDVPVEKQVLLFTHIRLACLFSNYEARVHCVQARLQAISILVYSSSIQDNMNVILYPGLIEELVDIVEIDDSALVDIKSAALRTLTSVIHIERNPRLNSIIDATGASSYHGFLPVLVRTCIQHMIDTDLKPFPQTYATSLFSFLYHLANYEHGVEALVSCGMMESLLKVINWYGDGQEHIT
;
A
#
# COMPACT_ATOMS: atom_id res chain seq x y z
N MET A 1 -8.56 21.24 -1.26
CA MET A 1 -8.70 20.94 0.15
C MET A 1 -9.60 22.05 0.64
N LYS A 2 -10.74 21.78 1.25
CA LYS A 2 -11.40 22.89 1.98
C LYS A 2 -10.59 23.17 3.24
N VAL A 3 -9.47 23.87 3.03
CA VAL A 3 -8.58 24.41 4.05
C VAL A 3 -9.38 25.44 4.82
N ASP A 4 -9.60 25.21 6.10
CA ASP A 4 -10.10 26.25 6.99
C ASP A 4 -8.95 27.25 7.25
N ARG A 5 -8.80 28.20 6.31
CA ARG A 5 -7.76 29.24 6.33
C ARG A 5 -7.84 30.11 7.59
N ALA A 6 -8.96 30.07 8.33
CA ALA A 6 -9.14 30.78 9.60
C ALA A 6 -8.53 30.03 10.81
N LYS A 7 -8.35 28.71 10.73
CA LYS A 7 -7.67 27.91 11.77
C LYS A 7 -6.16 27.83 11.59
N LEU A 8 -5.66 28.32 10.46
CA LEU A 8 -4.25 28.32 10.11
C LEU A 8 -3.58 29.58 10.63
N LYS A 9 -2.72 29.43 11.65
CA LYS A 9 -1.73 30.46 11.97
C LYS A 9 -0.96 30.77 10.68
N LYS A 10 -0.93 32.04 10.26
CA LYS A 10 -0.07 32.50 9.16
C LYS A 10 1.33 31.94 9.39
N SER A 11 1.83 31.19 8.41
CA SER A 11 3.20 30.68 8.43
C SER A 11 4.15 31.84 8.69
N SER A 12 5.09 31.65 9.63
CA SER A 12 6.17 32.60 9.88
C SER A 12 7.35 32.42 8.91
N SER A 13 7.26 31.44 8.00
CA SER A 13 8.35 31.11 7.06
C SER A 13 8.04 31.59 5.64
N GLU A 14 9.04 32.19 5.01
CA GLU A 14 8.97 32.58 3.59
C GLU A 14 9.02 31.33 2.70
N VAL A 15 8.31 31.38 1.57
CA VAL A 15 8.32 30.31 0.57
C VAL A 15 9.67 30.34 -0.17
N PRO A 16 10.45 29.25 -0.22
CA PRO A 16 11.65 29.19 -1.04
C PRO A 16 11.35 29.51 -2.52
N ALA A 17 12.24 30.24 -3.20
CA ALA A 17 11.99 30.74 -4.56
C ALA A 17 11.67 29.64 -5.57
N ASP A 18 12.38 28.50 -5.50
CA ASP A 18 12.15 27.36 -6.40
C ASP A 18 10.80 26.71 -6.14
N CYS A 19 10.43 26.53 -4.86
CA CYS A 19 9.10 26.06 -4.46
C CYS A 19 8.01 27.02 -4.95
N LYS A 20 8.21 28.34 -4.80
CA LYS A 20 7.25 29.35 -5.24
C LYS A 20 7.02 29.27 -6.75
N THR A 21 8.09 29.14 -7.54
CA THR A 21 8.01 29.01 -8.99
C THR A 21 7.21 27.78 -9.40
N LEU A 22 7.47 26.63 -8.76
CA LEU A 22 6.73 25.40 -9.04
C LEU A 22 5.26 25.50 -8.59
N ILE A 23 5.00 26.06 -7.41
CA ILE A 23 3.65 26.29 -6.89
C ILE A 23 2.85 27.15 -7.88
N ASP A 24 3.40 28.28 -8.32
CA ASP A 24 2.72 29.19 -9.27
C ASP A 24 2.45 28.49 -10.62
N LYS A 25 3.36 27.62 -11.06
CA LYS A 25 3.19 26.80 -12.27
C LYS A 25 2.03 25.81 -12.14
N LEU A 26 1.93 25.08 -11.04
CA LEU A 26 0.92 24.03 -10.85
C LEU A 26 -0.48 24.57 -10.54
N LYS A 27 -0.59 25.81 -10.02
CA LYS A 27 -1.87 26.42 -9.67
C LYS A 27 -2.76 26.81 -10.85
N VAL A 28 -2.17 27.17 -11.99
CA VAL A 28 -2.87 27.91 -13.07
C VAL A 28 -3.13 27.04 -14.32
N GLN A 29 -2.94 25.73 -14.21
CA GLN A 29 -2.95 24.85 -15.37
C GLN A 29 -4.29 24.17 -15.63
N SER A 30 -4.55 23.91 -16.92
CA SER A 30 -5.60 22.97 -17.32
C SER A 30 -5.26 21.56 -16.81
N GLU A 31 -6.26 20.68 -16.66
CA GLU A 31 -6.04 19.28 -16.24
C GLU A 31 -4.98 18.57 -17.11
N ASN A 32 -4.92 18.88 -18.41
CA ASN A 32 -3.96 18.28 -19.34
C ASN A 32 -2.54 18.81 -19.18
N ASP A 33 -2.38 20.11 -18.93
CA ASP A 33 -1.06 20.70 -18.71
C ASP A 33 -0.52 20.31 -17.34
N LEU A 34 -1.41 20.27 -16.34
CA LEU A 34 -1.09 19.78 -15.00
C LEU A 34 -0.58 18.33 -15.05
N TYR A 35 -1.24 17.45 -15.80
CA TYR A 35 -0.77 16.08 -15.99
C TYR A 35 0.65 16.03 -16.56
N LYS A 36 0.96 16.82 -17.59
CA LYS A 36 2.30 16.84 -18.21
C LYS A 36 3.36 17.31 -17.21
N GLU A 37 3.10 18.41 -16.52
CA GLU A 37 4.03 18.95 -15.53
C GLU A 37 4.29 17.99 -14.38
N LEU A 38 3.23 17.42 -13.80
CA LEU A 38 3.38 16.46 -12.71
C LEU A 38 4.18 15.24 -13.17
N LYS A 39 3.88 14.72 -14.37
CA LYS A 39 4.56 13.55 -14.93
C LYS A 39 6.07 13.74 -15.05
N ASP A 40 6.54 14.93 -15.38
CA ASP A 40 7.97 15.21 -15.55
C ASP A 40 8.73 15.31 -14.21
N ILE A 41 8.03 15.62 -13.11
CA ILE A 41 8.63 15.71 -11.78
C ILE A 41 8.74 14.32 -11.15
N LYS A 42 9.86 13.62 -11.36
CA LYS A 42 10.11 12.28 -10.81
C LYS A 42 10.83 12.27 -9.46
N VAL A 43 11.68 13.27 -9.21
CA VAL A 43 12.51 13.37 -8.00
C VAL A 43 12.27 14.72 -7.33
N TRP A 44 12.28 14.74 -6.00
CA TRP A 44 12.21 15.98 -5.25
C TRP A 44 13.59 16.62 -5.19
N THR A 45 13.78 17.67 -5.99
CA THR A 45 15.02 18.46 -6.03
C THR A 45 14.93 19.75 -5.23
N TYR A 46 13.80 19.97 -4.56
CA TYR A 46 13.57 21.15 -3.74
C TYR A 46 14.01 20.88 -2.30
N GLY A 47 14.39 21.92 -1.56
CA GLY A 47 14.60 21.79 -0.12
C GLY A 47 13.33 21.33 0.62
N LYS A 48 13.48 21.04 1.92
CA LYS A 48 12.33 20.74 2.79
C LYS A 48 11.36 21.92 2.80
N CYS A 49 10.07 21.67 2.62
CA CYS A 49 9.06 22.73 2.46
C CYS A 49 7.94 22.68 3.51
N GLU A 50 7.24 23.79 3.72
CA GLU A 50 6.06 23.82 4.57
C GLU A 50 4.81 23.48 3.76
N LEU A 51 4.02 22.49 4.21
CA LEU A 51 2.83 22.07 3.47
C LEU A 51 1.80 23.21 3.29
N TYR A 52 1.77 24.18 4.20
CA TYR A 52 0.89 25.36 4.11
C TYR A 52 1.11 26.16 2.81
N HIS A 53 2.34 26.30 2.33
CA HIS A 53 2.64 27.06 1.11
C HIS A 53 2.02 26.43 -0.15
N TRP A 54 1.73 25.13 -0.09
CA TRP A 54 1.14 24.35 -1.18
C TRP A 54 -0.39 24.31 -1.13
N ALA A 55 -1.03 25.05 -0.22
CA ALA A 55 -2.47 24.99 0.00
C ALA A 55 -3.29 25.13 -1.29
N ASP A 56 -3.08 26.14 -2.13
CA ASP A 56 -3.93 26.26 -3.33
C ASP A 56 -3.62 25.20 -4.41
N VAL A 57 -2.42 24.61 -4.44
CA VAL A 57 -2.14 23.45 -5.32
C VAL A 57 -2.89 22.22 -4.80
N LEU A 58 -2.87 22.00 -3.49
CA LEU A 58 -3.67 20.96 -2.84
C LEU A 58 -5.18 21.23 -2.97
N ASP A 59 -5.58 22.48 -3.22
CA ASP A 59 -6.95 22.84 -3.58
C ASP A 59 -7.37 22.29 -4.94
N VAL A 60 -6.51 22.45 -5.94
CA VAL A 60 -6.69 21.84 -7.26
C VAL A 60 -6.71 20.31 -7.17
N PHE A 61 -5.77 19.71 -6.43
CA PHE A 61 -5.69 18.25 -6.30
C PHE A 61 -6.90 17.64 -5.63
N ASP A 62 -7.43 18.29 -4.60
CA ASP A 62 -8.64 17.85 -3.91
C ASP A 62 -9.86 17.86 -4.83
N THR A 63 -10.01 18.86 -5.71
CA THR A 63 -11.07 18.86 -6.73
C THR A 63 -10.94 17.67 -7.69
N ILE A 64 -9.72 17.31 -8.09
CA ILE A 64 -9.46 16.13 -8.94
C ILE A 64 -9.79 14.83 -8.19
N LEU A 65 -9.40 14.74 -6.91
CA LEU A 65 -9.73 13.62 -6.04
C LEU A 65 -11.25 13.48 -5.85
N GLU A 66 -11.95 14.59 -5.57
CA GLU A 66 -13.40 14.64 -5.43
C GLU A 66 -14.12 14.16 -6.70
N LYS A 67 -13.72 14.69 -7.87
CA LYS A 67 -14.23 14.29 -9.18
C LYS A 67 -13.97 12.82 -9.49
N SER A 68 -12.87 12.27 -9.00
CA SER A 68 -12.54 10.84 -9.20
C SER A 68 -13.36 9.93 -8.29
N CYS A 69 -13.67 10.41 -7.08
CA CYS A 69 -14.49 9.69 -6.09
C CYS A 69 -16.00 9.77 -6.33
N SER A 70 -16.49 10.64 -7.21
CA SER A 70 -17.93 10.75 -7.46
C SER A 70 -18.47 9.41 -7.95
N LYS A 71 -19.66 9.07 -7.48
CA LYS A 71 -20.37 7.84 -7.85
C LYS A 71 -21.44 8.20 -8.88
N ASP A 72 -21.69 7.28 -9.81
CA ASP A 72 -22.83 7.39 -10.70
C ASP A 72 -24.13 7.40 -9.88
N SER A 73 -25.10 8.24 -10.25
CA SER A 73 -26.37 8.37 -9.53
C SER A 73 -27.17 7.07 -9.48
N GLU A 74 -26.95 6.16 -10.42
CA GLU A 74 -27.61 4.85 -10.46
C GLU A 74 -26.77 3.72 -9.81
N LYS A 75 -25.42 3.83 -9.81
CA LYS A 75 -24.50 2.79 -9.33
C LYS A 75 -23.66 3.28 -8.14
N LYS A 76 -23.93 2.75 -6.95
CA LYS A 76 -23.31 3.13 -5.67
C LYS A 76 -21.88 2.62 -5.49
N TRP A 77 -21.41 1.65 -6.27
CA TRP A 77 -20.09 1.04 -6.13
C TRP A 77 -19.08 1.41 -7.22
N THR A 78 -19.52 2.00 -8.32
CA THR A 78 -18.60 2.40 -9.40
C THR A 78 -18.13 3.84 -9.18
N LEU A 79 -16.81 4.04 -9.05
CA LEU A 79 -16.22 5.37 -8.99
C LEU A 79 -16.07 5.97 -10.38
N SER A 80 -16.09 7.30 -10.49
CA SER A 80 -15.95 8.00 -11.78
C SER A 80 -14.62 7.71 -12.47
N CYS A 81 -13.56 7.48 -11.70
CA CYS A 81 -12.26 7.05 -12.23
C CYS A 81 -12.23 5.61 -12.76
N ASP A 82 -13.20 4.78 -12.39
CA ASP A 82 -13.31 3.37 -12.82
C ASP A 82 -14.18 3.22 -14.09
N LEU A 83 -14.89 4.27 -14.51
CA LEU A 83 -15.74 4.23 -15.70
C LEU A 83 -14.94 4.09 -16.99
N GLU A 84 -15.50 3.36 -17.95
CA GLU A 84 -14.96 3.28 -19.31
C GLU A 84 -14.89 4.69 -19.93
N GLY A 85 -13.74 5.04 -20.50
CA GLY A 85 -13.48 6.36 -21.08
C GLY A 85 -12.84 7.38 -20.12
N SER A 86 -12.69 7.06 -18.83
CA SER A 86 -12.03 7.92 -17.83
C SER A 86 -10.49 7.86 -17.83
N GLU A 87 -9.86 7.33 -18.89
CA GLU A 87 -8.41 7.11 -18.98
C GLU A 87 -7.57 8.36 -18.69
N GLN A 88 -7.98 9.53 -19.20
CA GLN A 88 -7.25 10.78 -18.96
C GLN A 88 -7.38 11.25 -17.50
N MET A 89 -8.56 11.09 -16.91
CA MET A 89 -8.80 11.38 -15.49
C MET A 89 -7.93 10.48 -14.61
N LYS A 90 -7.91 9.18 -14.91
CA LYS A 90 -7.10 8.19 -14.20
C LYS A 90 -5.60 8.52 -14.26
N LYS A 91 -5.08 8.87 -15.44
CA LYS A 91 -3.67 9.28 -15.59
C LYS A 91 -3.33 10.51 -14.75
N LEU A 92 -4.20 11.53 -14.75
CA LEU A 92 -4.02 12.71 -13.92
C LEU A 92 -4.10 12.37 -12.43
N LEU A 93 -5.08 11.57 -12.01
CA LEU A 93 -5.26 11.13 -10.64
C LEU A 93 -4.01 10.42 -10.10
N LEU A 94 -3.43 9.51 -10.87
CA LEU A 94 -2.21 8.79 -10.49
C LEU A 94 -1.03 9.77 -10.30
N GLU A 95 -0.84 10.73 -11.21
CA GLU A 95 0.22 11.72 -11.07
C GLU A 95 -0.01 12.68 -9.88
N VAL A 96 -1.26 13.04 -9.60
CA VAL A 96 -1.65 13.82 -8.41
C VAL A 96 -1.31 13.05 -7.13
N LEU A 97 -1.69 11.77 -7.02
CA LEU A 97 -1.38 10.94 -5.86
C LEU A 97 0.14 10.76 -5.67
N ARG A 98 0.87 10.53 -6.77
CA ARG A 98 2.33 10.38 -6.75
C ARG A 98 3.05 11.64 -6.31
N PHE A 99 2.69 12.78 -6.90
CA PHE A 99 3.28 14.06 -6.52
C PHE A 99 2.92 14.42 -5.08
N THR A 100 1.69 14.14 -4.64
CA THR A 100 1.28 14.36 -3.25
C THR A 100 2.13 13.51 -2.30
N ALA A 101 2.42 12.25 -2.62
CA ALA A 101 3.31 11.41 -1.81
C ALA A 101 4.72 12.01 -1.71
N LEU A 102 5.26 12.49 -2.83
CA LEU A 102 6.57 13.14 -2.90
C LEU A 102 6.60 14.44 -2.06
N LEU A 103 5.59 15.29 -2.20
CA LEU A 103 5.44 16.52 -1.42
C LEU A 103 5.33 16.23 0.09
N ILE A 104 4.54 15.23 0.48
CA ILE A 104 4.37 14.86 1.89
C ILE A 104 5.67 14.31 2.47
N GLU A 105 6.45 13.54 1.71
CA GLU A 105 7.74 13.02 2.16
C GLU A 105 8.70 14.16 2.56
N HIS A 106 8.77 15.20 1.73
CA HIS A 106 9.69 16.33 1.90
C HIS A 106 9.08 17.56 2.59
N SER A 107 7.90 17.44 3.19
CA SER A 107 7.25 18.55 3.91
C SER A 107 7.23 18.41 5.43
N PHE A 108 6.97 19.52 6.11
CA PHE A 108 6.54 19.56 7.51
C PHE A 108 5.13 20.16 7.63
N SER A 109 4.58 20.21 8.84
CA SER A 109 3.17 20.62 9.07
C SER A 109 2.15 19.74 8.33
N ARG A 110 2.43 18.43 8.22
CA ARG A 110 1.59 17.46 7.49
C ARG A 110 0.15 17.32 8.01
N HIS A 111 -0.09 17.71 9.26
CA HIS A 111 -1.43 17.74 9.87
C HIS A 111 -2.41 18.66 9.14
N LEU A 112 -1.92 19.52 8.24
CA LEU A 112 -2.75 20.38 7.40
C LEU A 112 -3.44 19.63 6.27
N TYR A 113 -2.97 18.44 5.88
CA TYR A 113 -3.62 17.66 4.83
C TYR A 113 -5.02 17.20 5.27
N ASN A 114 -6.06 17.57 4.49
CA ASN A 114 -7.46 17.29 4.85
C ASN A 114 -8.26 16.56 3.76
N SER A 115 -7.59 15.90 2.82
CA SER A 115 -8.24 15.15 1.72
C SER A 115 -8.28 13.64 1.97
N MET A 116 -8.21 13.22 3.24
CA MET A 116 -8.14 11.81 3.64
C MET A 116 -9.41 11.01 3.32
N ASP A 117 -10.57 11.68 3.31
CA ASP A 117 -11.84 11.01 2.98
C ASP A 117 -11.83 10.52 1.52
N HIS A 118 -11.30 11.32 0.60
CA HIS A 118 -11.12 10.89 -0.79
C HIS A 118 -10.14 9.72 -0.91
N LEU A 119 -9.01 9.75 -0.20
CA LEU A 119 -8.08 8.63 -0.17
C LEU A 119 -8.76 7.35 0.34
N THR A 120 -9.58 7.46 1.38
CA THR A 120 -10.35 6.34 1.94
C THR A 120 -11.33 5.75 0.92
N THR A 121 -12.01 6.61 0.15
CA THR A 121 -12.90 6.17 -0.94
C THR A 121 -12.14 5.51 -2.08
N LEU A 122 -11.00 6.07 -2.49
CA LEU A 122 -10.20 5.50 -3.59
C LEU A 122 -9.63 4.11 -3.29
N LEU A 123 -9.51 3.71 -2.01
CA LEU A 123 -9.16 2.32 -1.65
C LEU A 123 -10.22 1.31 -2.13
N THR A 124 -11.43 1.75 -2.45
CA THR A 124 -12.51 0.93 -3.04
C THR A 124 -12.62 1.07 -4.56
N SER A 125 -11.59 1.58 -5.24
CA SER A 125 -11.52 1.56 -6.71
C SER A 125 -11.44 0.12 -7.24
N CYS A 126 -11.98 -0.12 -8.43
CA CYS A 126 -11.80 -1.38 -9.16
C CYS A 126 -10.36 -1.58 -9.64
N ASP A 127 -9.61 -0.48 -9.84
CA ASP A 127 -8.25 -0.50 -10.37
C ASP A 127 -7.18 -0.52 -9.26
N MET A 128 -6.37 -1.58 -9.25
CA MET A 128 -5.34 -1.75 -8.22
C MET A 128 -4.20 -0.74 -8.31
N SER A 129 -3.94 -0.12 -9.47
CA SER A 129 -2.94 0.95 -9.60
C SER A 129 -3.36 2.17 -8.77
N ILE A 130 -4.65 2.54 -8.81
CA ILE A 130 -5.18 3.64 -7.98
C ILE A 130 -5.00 3.30 -6.51
N VAL A 131 -5.39 2.07 -6.11
CA VAL A 131 -5.25 1.59 -4.73
C VAL A 131 -3.80 1.66 -4.26
N LEU A 132 -2.83 1.21 -5.09
CA LEU A 132 -1.41 1.25 -4.76
C LEU A 132 -0.85 2.66 -4.61
N TYR A 133 -1.28 3.61 -5.44
CA TYR A 133 -0.84 5.00 -5.33
C TYR A 133 -1.39 5.66 -4.05
N VAL A 134 -2.63 5.34 -3.68
CA VAL A 134 -3.20 5.75 -2.38
C VAL A 134 -2.44 5.12 -1.23
N LEU A 135 -2.16 3.81 -1.27
CA LEU A 135 -1.39 3.10 -0.24
C LEU A 135 0.02 3.66 -0.11
N ASN A 136 0.69 4.02 -1.21
CA ASN A 136 1.99 4.67 -1.16
C ASN A 136 1.93 6.03 -0.43
N LEU A 137 0.92 6.85 -0.70
CA LEU A 137 0.71 8.11 0.01
C LEU A 137 0.45 7.87 1.52
N LEU A 138 -0.40 6.91 1.86
CA LEU A 138 -0.66 6.51 3.25
C LEU A 138 0.59 5.98 3.95
N TYR A 139 1.44 5.23 3.25
CA TYR A 139 2.73 4.74 3.75
C TYR A 139 3.68 5.89 4.07
N VAL A 140 3.77 6.90 3.22
CA VAL A 140 4.57 8.10 3.52
C VAL A 140 4.05 8.80 4.76
N PHE A 141 2.73 8.97 4.89
CA PHE A 141 2.13 9.55 6.09
C PHE A 141 2.46 8.76 7.36
N SER A 142 2.32 7.43 7.33
CA SER A 142 2.55 6.58 8.51
C SER A 142 4.03 6.50 8.91
N LYS A 143 4.93 6.38 7.93
CA LYS A 143 6.37 6.26 8.21
C LYS A 143 7.02 7.58 8.62
N ARG A 144 6.61 8.70 8.02
CA ARG A 144 7.25 10.02 8.23
C ARG A 144 6.56 10.86 9.31
N SER A 145 5.40 10.44 9.83
CA SER A 145 4.66 11.21 10.83
C SER A 145 3.63 10.38 11.59
N ASN A 146 3.19 10.89 12.74
CA ASN A 146 2.05 10.32 13.47
C ASN A 146 0.70 10.85 12.95
N PHE A 147 0.61 11.21 11.66
CA PHE A 147 -0.58 11.84 11.07
C PHE A 147 -1.81 10.95 11.23
N ILE A 148 -1.74 9.69 10.75
CA ILE A 148 -2.84 8.73 10.80
C ILE A 148 -3.27 8.46 12.25
N ALA A 149 -2.31 8.33 13.17
CA ALA A 149 -2.58 8.10 14.58
C ALA A 149 -3.33 9.25 15.27
N ARG A 150 -3.22 10.49 14.76
CA ARG A 150 -3.81 11.71 15.33
C ARG A 150 -5.06 12.22 14.60
N MET A 151 -5.54 11.52 13.59
CA MET A 151 -6.80 11.87 12.90
C MET A 151 -8.00 11.75 13.84
N SER A 152 -9.13 12.34 13.45
CA SER A 152 -10.40 12.08 14.15
C SER A 152 -10.75 10.60 14.13
N ILE A 153 -11.45 10.13 15.17
CA ILE A 153 -11.76 8.72 15.36
C ILE A 153 -12.51 8.15 14.14
N GLU A 154 -13.51 8.88 13.63
CA GLU A 154 -14.31 8.45 12.47
C GLU A 154 -13.45 8.26 11.21
N LYS A 155 -12.62 9.26 10.86
CA LYS A 155 -11.74 9.20 9.68
C LYS A 155 -10.69 8.11 9.83
N LYS A 156 -10.10 7.98 11.03
CA LYS A 156 -9.13 6.93 11.35
C LYS A 156 -9.75 5.55 11.19
N GLN A 157 -10.89 5.29 11.84
CA GLN A 157 -11.58 4.01 11.76
C GLN A 157 -11.92 3.66 10.30
N GLY A 158 -12.37 4.64 9.53
CA GLY A 158 -12.61 4.50 8.11
C GLY A 158 -11.38 3.98 7.35
N VAL A 159 -10.23 4.64 7.46
CA VAL A 159 -8.98 4.23 6.79
C VAL A 159 -8.50 2.86 7.30
N ILE A 160 -8.44 2.68 8.62
CA ILE A 160 -7.92 1.45 9.24
C ILE A 160 -8.74 0.23 8.84
N GLN A 161 -10.07 0.34 8.77
CA GLN A 161 -10.92 -0.76 8.33
C GLN A 161 -10.60 -1.21 6.89
N ARG A 162 -10.41 -0.27 5.95
CA ARG A 162 -10.04 -0.62 4.56
C ARG A 162 -8.65 -1.27 4.51
N LEU A 163 -7.70 -0.78 5.30
CA LEU A 163 -6.37 -1.36 5.39
C LEU A 163 -6.41 -2.78 5.97
N ILE A 164 -7.25 -3.06 6.96
CA ILE A 164 -7.42 -4.42 7.51
C ILE A 164 -7.96 -5.36 6.43
N HIS A 165 -9.00 -4.96 5.69
CA HIS A 165 -9.55 -5.78 4.59
C HIS A 165 -8.56 -6.03 3.46
N LEU A 166 -7.68 -5.06 3.17
CA LEU A 166 -6.59 -5.21 2.20
C LEU A 166 -5.45 -6.11 2.72
N ALA A 167 -5.19 -6.07 4.03
CA ALA A 167 -4.15 -6.85 4.69
C ALA A 167 -4.56 -8.30 4.97
N GLU A 168 -5.86 -8.60 4.91
CA GLU A 168 -6.42 -9.91 5.16
C GLU A 168 -5.75 -10.99 4.32
N SER A 169 -5.53 -12.16 4.93
CA SER A 169 -4.92 -13.26 4.22
C SER A 169 -5.90 -13.87 3.23
N TRP A 170 -5.51 -13.84 1.97
CA TRP A 170 -6.15 -14.59 0.91
C TRP A 170 -5.13 -15.58 0.37
N GLY A 171 -5.55 -16.83 0.23
CA GLY A 171 -4.65 -17.90 -0.18
C GLY A 171 -3.56 -18.21 0.85
N GLY A 172 -2.34 -18.41 0.36
CA GLY A 172 -1.20 -18.88 1.12
C GLY A 172 -0.68 -20.22 0.58
N ARG A 173 0.51 -20.61 1.02
CA ARG A 173 1.17 -21.85 0.56
C ARG A 173 0.27 -23.08 0.75
N GLU A 174 -0.45 -23.16 1.86
CA GLU A 174 -1.41 -24.23 2.16
C GLU A 174 -2.60 -24.31 1.20
N ASN A 175 -2.97 -23.18 0.60
CA ASN A 175 -4.06 -23.08 -0.38
C ASN A 175 -3.58 -23.25 -1.82
N GLY A 176 -2.28 -23.48 -2.06
CA GLY A 176 -1.70 -23.74 -3.38
C GLY A 176 -1.35 -22.49 -4.21
N PHE A 177 -1.34 -21.31 -3.59
CA PHE A 177 -0.93 -20.06 -4.24
C PHE A 177 -0.32 -19.10 -3.21
N GLY A 178 0.92 -19.39 -2.81
CA GLY A 178 1.71 -18.52 -1.94
C GLY A 178 2.05 -17.18 -2.62
N LEU A 179 2.50 -16.22 -1.82
CA LEU A 179 2.74 -14.86 -2.32
C LEU A 179 3.82 -14.83 -3.43
N ALA A 180 4.88 -15.64 -3.31
CA ALA A 180 5.95 -15.66 -4.30
C ALA A 180 5.49 -16.26 -5.64
N GLU A 181 4.67 -17.32 -5.63
CA GLU A 181 4.06 -17.86 -6.84
C GLU A 181 3.09 -16.86 -7.47
N CYS A 182 2.32 -16.13 -6.66
CA CYS A 182 1.42 -15.08 -7.13
C CYS A 182 2.18 -13.95 -7.86
N CYS A 183 3.43 -13.70 -7.49
CA CYS A 183 4.28 -12.67 -8.10
C CYS A 183 4.97 -13.10 -9.41
N GLN A 184 4.86 -14.38 -9.78
CA GLN A 184 5.44 -14.92 -11.00
C GLN A 184 4.39 -15.03 -12.13
N ASP A 185 4.85 -14.90 -13.37
CA ASP A 185 4.03 -15.08 -14.56
C ASP A 185 3.90 -16.57 -14.91
N LEU A 186 3.17 -17.28 -14.06
CA LEU A 186 2.92 -18.72 -14.22
C LEU A 186 1.72 -18.97 -15.14
N PRO A 187 1.70 -20.10 -15.88
CA PRO A 187 0.57 -20.49 -16.71
C PRO A 187 -0.76 -20.57 -15.94
N SER A 188 -1.88 -20.37 -16.65
CA SER A 188 -3.22 -20.27 -16.06
C SER A 188 -3.71 -21.53 -15.30
N GLY A 189 -3.03 -22.67 -15.47
CA GLY A 189 -3.31 -23.92 -14.75
C GLY A 189 -2.45 -24.13 -13.49
N SER A 190 -1.52 -23.21 -13.20
CA SER A 190 -0.64 -23.30 -12.03
C SER A 190 -1.33 -22.92 -10.72
N PHE A 191 -2.47 -22.25 -10.78
CA PHE A 191 -3.25 -21.82 -9.62
C PHE A 191 -4.55 -22.62 -9.49
N PRO A 192 -5.03 -22.90 -8.26
CA PRO A 192 -6.28 -23.62 -8.05
C PRO A 192 -7.51 -22.76 -8.42
N SER A 193 -8.62 -23.42 -8.72
CA SER A 193 -9.89 -22.75 -9.05
C SER A 193 -10.45 -21.91 -7.90
N SER A 194 -10.05 -22.19 -6.66
CA SER A 194 -10.42 -21.40 -5.48
C SER A 194 -9.89 -19.96 -5.54
N ALA A 195 -8.79 -19.71 -6.27
CA ALA A 195 -8.20 -18.38 -6.36
C ALA A 195 -9.07 -17.37 -7.14
N THR A 196 -9.95 -17.86 -8.02
CA THR A 196 -10.91 -17.09 -8.81
C THR A 196 -12.35 -17.30 -8.36
N THR A 197 -12.56 -17.93 -7.21
CA THR A 197 -13.88 -18.22 -6.66
C THR A 197 -14.18 -17.27 -5.51
N LEU A 198 -15.32 -16.60 -5.58
CA LEU A 198 -15.85 -15.82 -4.46
C LEU A 198 -16.65 -16.75 -3.55
N HIS A 199 -16.15 -16.96 -2.33
CA HIS A 199 -16.90 -17.54 -1.23
C HIS A 199 -16.97 -16.51 -0.09
N PHE A 200 -18.17 -16.14 0.32
CA PHE A 200 -18.38 -15.14 1.37
C PHE A 200 -19.57 -15.49 2.26
N GLU A 201 -19.35 -15.55 3.57
CA GLU A 201 -20.36 -15.90 4.56
C GLU A 201 -20.65 -14.72 5.49
N PHE A 202 -21.93 -14.50 5.78
CA PHE A 202 -22.36 -13.46 6.71
C PHE A 202 -23.66 -13.85 7.42
N TYR A 203 -23.89 -13.26 8.59
CA TYR A 203 -25.13 -13.44 9.34
C TYR A 203 -26.19 -12.47 8.82
N ALA A 204 -27.36 -12.99 8.49
CA ALA A 204 -28.55 -12.23 8.12
C ALA A 204 -29.69 -12.52 9.10
N GLU A 205 -30.61 -11.56 9.26
CA GLU A 205 -31.83 -11.77 10.04
C GLU A 205 -32.82 -12.62 9.23
N SER A 206 -33.38 -13.66 9.85
CA SER A 206 -34.43 -14.47 9.23
C SER A 206 -35.69 -13.65 9.01
N LYS A 207 -36.19 -13.59 7.77
CA LYS A 207 -37.44 -12.89 7.42
C LYS A 207 -38.71 -13.71 7.68
N ASP A 208 -38.60 -14.94 8.20
CA ASP A 208 -39.70 -15.93 8.22
C ASP A 208 -40.71 -15.86 9.39
N ASP A 209 -40.58 -14.93 10.35
CA ASP A 209 -41.46 -14.90 11.54
C ASP A 209 -42.55 -13.80 11.55
N GLN A 210 -43.05 -13.36 10.39
CA GLN A 210 -44.20 -12.43 10.34
C GLN A 210 -45.58 -13.09 10.34
N ALA A 211 -45.71 -14.42 10.31
CA ALA A 211 -47.01 -15.09 10.20
C ALA A 211 -47.63 -15.58 11.53
N ASN A 212 -46.89 -15.69 12.65
CA ASN A 212 -47.47 -16.19 13.91
C ASN A 212 -46.96 -15.44 15.16
N LYS A 213 -47.68 -14.39 15.57
CA LYS A 213 -47.48 -13.75 16.89
C LYS A 213 -47.93 -14.66 18.03
N LYS A 214 -47.03 -14.98 18.97
CA LYS A 214 -47.24 -14.95 20.45
C LYS A 214 -46.10 -15.60 21.28
N VAL A 215 -44.83 -15.39 20.95
CA VAL A 215 -43.71 -15.57 21.92
C VAL A 215 -42.64 -14.51 21.58
N GLN A 216 -41.91 -14.02 22.58
CA GLN A 216 -40.85 -13.00 22.44
C GLN A 216 -39.91 -13.29 21.24
N PRO A 217 -39.53 -12.28 20.43
CA PRO A 217 -38.69 -12.52 19.28
C PRO A 217 -37.24 -12.76 19.74
N ALA A 218 -36.84 -14.02 19.79
CA ALA A 218 -35.43 -14.35 19.65
C ALA A 218 -35.12 -14.12 18.16
N SER A 219 -34.34 -13.09 17.83
CA SER A 219 -33.88 -12.85 16.46
C SER A 219 -33.10 -14.10 15.99
N SER A 220 -33.70 -14.92 15.15
CA SER A 220 -33.04 -16.07 14.55
C SER A 220 -32.08 -15.55 13.47
N THR A 221 -30.79 -15.54 13.77
CA THR A 221 -29.74 -15.21 12.81
C THR A 221 -29.43 -16.45 11.98
N VAL A 222 -29.48 -16.29 10.65
CA VAL A 222 -29.18 -17.35 9.69
C VAL A 222 -27.88 -16.99 8.96
N ILE A 223 -27.00 -17.97 8.76
CA ILE A 223 -25.79 -17.78 7.94
C ILE A 223 -26.21 -17.85 6.48
N GLN A 224 -25.98 -16.77 5.75
CA GLN A 224 -26.07 -16.73 4.30
C GLN A 224 -24.68 -16.86 3.69
N SER A 225 -24.59 -17.56 2.56
CA SER A 225 -23.35 -17.79 1.81
C SER A 225 -23.54 -17.34 0.37
N ILE A 226 -22.59 -16.53 -0.11
CA ILE A 226 -22.44 -16.14 -1.51
C ILE A 226 -21.32 -17.00 -2.08
N HIS A 227 -21.62 -17.82 -3.08
CA HIS A 227 -20.66 -18.66 -3.79
C HIS A 227 -20.74 -18.41 -5.29
N MET A 228 -19.64 -17.96 -5.89
CA MET A 228 -19.52 -17.72 -7.33
C MET A 228 -18.16 -18.22 -7.84
N GLU A 229 -18.18 -19.17 -8.76
CA GLU A 229 -16.96 -19.72 -9.37
C GLU A 229 -16.57 -18.96 -10.64
N ASN A 230 -15.28 -19.00 -11.00
CA ASN A 230 -14.74 -18.39 -12.23
C ASN A 230 -15.14 -16.91 -12.39
N VAL A 231 -15.05 -16.13 -11.31
CA VAL A 231 -15.46 -14.72 -11.29
C VAL A 231 -14.65 -13.90 -12.29
N ASP A 232 -13.37 -14.25 -12.46
CA ASP A 232 -12.44 -13.69 -13.43
C ASP A 232 -12.92 -13.79 -14.89
N LYS A 233 -13.72 -14.83 -15.22
CA LYS A 233 -14.25 -15.06 -16.58
C LYS A 233 -15.58 -14.38 -16.83
N SER A 234 -16.14 -13.66 -15.86
CA SER A 234 -17.44 -13.03 -15.98
C SER A 234 -17.48 -11.85 -16.97
N GLY A 235 -16.33 -11.25 -17.29
CA GLY A 235 -16.21 -10.07 -18.15
C GLY A 235 -16.82 -8.79 -17.56
N ARG A 236 -17.27 -8.84 -16.30
CA ARG A 236 -17.87 -7.71 -15.56
C ARG A 236 -16.84 -7.04 -14.67
N MET A 237 -17.04 -5.76 -14.39
CA MET A 237 -16.23 -5.04 -13.41
C MET A 237 -16.58 -5.51 -11.97
N PRO A 238 -15.63 -5.47 -11.02
CA PRO A 238 -15.89 -5.79 -9.62
C PRO A 238 -17.09 -5.03 -9.03
N SER A 239 -17.26 -3.74 -9.40
CA SER A 239 -18.39 -2.92 -8.96
C SER A 239 -19.73 -3.40 -9.50
N GLN A 240 -19.79 -3.89 -10.74
CA GLN A 240 -21.02 -4.43 -11.33
C GLN A 240 -21.44 -5.72 -10.60
N ILE A 241 -20.48 -6.61 -10.34
CA ILE A 241 -20.73 -7.84 -9.58
C ILE A 241 -21.21 -7.51 -8.16
N MET A 242 -20.66 -6.47 -7.54
CA MET A 242 -21.09 -6.01 -6.22
C MET A 242 -22.55 -5.52 -6.22
N GLU A 243 -22.95 -4.71 -7.20
CA GLU A 243 -24.35 -4.26 -7.32
C GLU A 243 -25.29 -5.46 -7.51
N ASP A 244 -24.97 -6.38 -8.43
CA ASP A 244 -25.77 -7.58 -8.69
C ASP A 244 -25.95 -8.43 -7.42
N ILE A 245 -24.90 -8.57 -6.60
CA ILE A 245 -24.97 -9.29 -5.33
C ILE A 245 -25.88 -8.56 -4.34
N LEU A 246 -25.80 -7.23 -4.24
CA LEU A 246 -26.62 -6.45 -3.31
C LEU A 246 -28.10 -6.38 -3.69
N GLU A 247 -28.45 -6.65 -4.94
CA GLU A 247 -29.85 -6.83 -5.35
C GLU A 247 -30.46 -8.13 -4.81
N VAL A 248 -29.64 -9.17 -4.64
CA VAL A 248 -30.06 -10.52 -4.24
C VAL A 248 -29.89 -10.75 -2.74
N TYR A 249 -28.82 -10.22 -2.15
CA TYR A 249 -28.39 -10.48 -0.79
C TYR A 249 -28.41 -9.21 0.06
N ASP A 250 -28.99 -9.30 1.26
CA ASP A 250 -29.08 -8.21 2.23
C ASP A 250 -27.79 -8.12 3.06
N VAL A 251 -26.66 -7.83 2.41
CA VAL A 251 -25.33 -7.80 3.03
C VAL A 251 -25.20 -6.59 3.96
N PRO A 252 -24.89 -6.76 5.26
CA PRO A 252 -24.71 -5.66 6.20
C PRO A 252 -23.65 -4.65 5.74
N VAL A 253 -23.92 -3.36 5.92
CA VAL A 253 -23.07 -2.25 5.41
C VAL A 253 -21.62 -2.38 5.89
N GLU A 254 -21.40 -2.89 7.10
CA GLU A 254 -20.08 -3.07 7.70
C GLU A 254 -19.26 -4.16 6.99
N LYS A 255 -19.93 -5.09 6.30
CA LYS A 255 -19.33 -6.21 5.56
C LYS A 255 -19.19 -5.94 4.07
N GLN A 256 -19.90 -4.96 3.52
CA GLN A 256 -19.90 -4.71 2.08
C GLN A 256 -18.53 -4.38 1.50
N VAL A 257 -17.71 -3.58 2.21
CA VAL A 257 -16.35 -3.25 1.73
C VAL A 257 -15.43 -4.46 1.75
N LEU A 258 -15.58 -5.35 2.74
CA LEU A 258 -14.83 -6.60 2.82
C LEU A 258 -15.25 -7.57 1.70
N LEU A 259 -16.56 -7.69 1.45
CA LEU A 259 -17.05 -8.45 0.30
C LEU A 259 -16.48 -7.89 -1.01
N PHE A 260 -16.43 -6.56 -1.16
CA PHE A 260 -15.87 -5.92 -2.33
C PHE A 260 -14.37 -6.22 -2.53
N THR A 261 -13.57 -6.32 -1.46
CA THR A 261 -12.16 -6.71 -1.59
C THR A 261 -12.02 -8.16 -2.08
N HIS A 262 -12.91 -9.07 -1.67
CA HIS A 262 -12.93 -10.46 -2.14
C HIS A 262 -13.37 -10.54 -3.62
N ILE A 263 -14.42 -9.80 -4.01
CA ILE A 263 -14.87 -9.72 -5.41
C ILE A 263 -13.72 -9.21 -6.30
N ARG A 264 -13.09 -8.09 -5.91
CA ARG A 264 -11.99 -7.49 -6.67
C ARG A 264 -10.82 -8.46 -6.83
N LEU A 265 -10.43 -9.16 -5.76
CA LEU A 265 -9.38 -10.18 -5.85
C LEU A 265 -9.76 -11.29 -6.83
N ALA A 266 -10.94 -11.91 -6.67
CA ALA A 266 -11.38 -13.01 -7.50
C ALA A 266 -11.51 -12.62 -8.98
N CYS A 267 -11.91 -11.39 -9.29
CA CYS A 267 -11.96 -10.85 -10.66
C CYS A 267 -10.56 -10.70 -11.27
N LEU A 268 -9.62 -10.16 -10.49
CA LEU A 268 -8.31 -9.73 -10.99
C LEU A 268 -7.26 -10.84 -10.96
N PHE A 269 -7.49 -11.93 -10.22
CA PHE A 269 -6.46 -12.92 -9.92
C PHE A 269 -5.82 -13.55 -11.17
N SER A 270 -6.59 -13.79 -12.24
CA SER A 270 -6.07 -14.41 -13.46
C SER A 270 -5.15 -13.49 -14.26
N ASN A 271 -5.28 -12.16 -14.10
CA ASN A 271 -4.37 -11.18 -14.70
C ASN A 271 -3.08 -11.07 -13.88
N TYR A 272 -1.94 -11.35 -14.51
CA TYR A 272 -0.64 -11.36 -13.85
C TYR A 272 -0.31 -10.03 -13.15
N GLU A 273 -0.37 -8.91 -13.86
CA GLU A 273 -0.03 -7.60 -13.33
C GLU A 273 -0.97 -7.20 -12.18
N ALA A 274 -2.27 -7.42 -12.35
CA ALA A 274 -3.26 -7.12 -11.31
C ALA A 274 -3.10 -8.01 -10.07
N ARG A 275 -2.73 -9.28 -10.25
CA ARG A 275 -2.40 -10.21 -9.15
C ARG A 275 -1.17 -9.74 -8.37
N VAL A 276 -0.10 -9.32 -9.05
CA VAL A 276 1.08 -8.72 -8.40
C VAL A 276 0.68 -7.47 -7.61
N HIS A 277 -0.18 -6.62 -8.19
CA HIS A 277 -0.69 -5.43 -7.49
C HIS A 277 -1.54 -5.77 -6.26
N CYS A 278 -2.31 -6.86 -6.27
CA CYS A 278 -3.02 -7.36 -5.09
C CYS A 278 -2.05 -7.76 -3.98
N VAL A 279 -0.96 -8.48 -4.31
CA VAL A 279 0.10 -8.83 -3.33
C VAL A 279 0.71 -7.54 -2.79
N GLN A 280 1.13 -6.63 -3.65
CA GLN A 280 1.76 -5.37 -3.24
C GLN A 280 0.86 -4.53 -2.33
N ALA A 281 -0.44 -4.45 -2.64
CA ALA A 281 -1.41 -3.72 -1.84
C ALA A 281 -1.56 -4.31 -0.44
N ARG A 282 -1.60 -5.64 -0.35
CA ARG A 282 -1.62 -6.36 0.94
C ARG A 282 -0.37 -6.04 1.76
N LEU A 283 0.82 -6.13 1.16
CA LEU A 283 2.09 -5.84 1.84
C LEU A 283 2.17 -4.39 2.35
N GLN A 284 1.77 -3.43 1.52
CA GLN A 284 1.74 -2.03 1.91
C GLN A 284 0.71 -1.75 3.00
N ALA A 285 -0.48 -2.37 2.94
CA ALA A 285 -1.50 -2.23 3.97
C ALA A 285 -1.01 -2.72 5.33
N ILE A 286 -0.33 -3.88 5.38
CA ILE A 286 0.33 -4.39 6.60
C ILE A 286 1.32 -3.35 7.14
N SER A 287 2.21 -2.84 6.29
CA SER A 287 3.20 -1.84 6.70
C SER A 287 2.55 -0.59 7.30
N ILE A 288 1.48 -0.08 6.68
CA ILE A 288 0.76 1.12 7.16
C ILE A 288 0.09 0.85 8.51
N LEU A 289 -0.55 -0.32 8.69
CA LEU A 289 -1.18 -0.70 9.95
C LEU A 289 -0.16 -0.78 11.10
N VAL A 290 1.02 -1.32 10.84
CA VAL A 290 2.10 -1.41 11.83
C VAL A 290 2.63 -0.02 12.19
N TYR A 291 3.05 0.79 11.22
CA TYR A 291 3.57 2.15 11.48
C TYR A 291 2.53 3.08 12.11
N SER A 292 1.23 2.82 11.88
CA SER A 292 0.14 3.58 12.50
C SER A 292 -0.31 3.02 13.85
N SER A 293 0.40 2.01 14.39
CA SER A 293 0.08 1.31 15.64
C SER A 293 -1.38 0.83 15.72
N SER A 294 -1.92 0.37 14.59
CA SER A 294 -3.34 0.00 14.43
C SER A 294 -3.54 -1.48 14.05
N ILE A 295 -2.47 -2.29 14.16
CA ILE A 295 -2.51 -3.74 13.85
C ILE A 295 -2.88 -4.61 15.06
N GLN A 296 -2.83 -4.08 16.29
CA GLN A 296 -2.85 -4.85 17.54
C GLN A 296 -4.00 -5.87 17.63
N ASP A 297 -5.24 -5.44 17.36
CA ASP A 297 -6.43 -6.29 17.47
C ASP A 297 -6.48 -7.41 16.41
N ASN A 298 -5.75 -7.25 15.30
CA ASN A 298 -5.76 -8.17 14.15
C ASN A 298 -4.39 -8.81 13.89
N MET A 299 -3.44 -8.63 14.82
CA MET A 299 -2.02 -8.96 14.59
C MET A 299 -1.81 -10.43 14.23
N ASN A 300 -2.45 -11.36 14.96
CA ASN A 300 -2.26 -12.78 14.73
C ASN A 300 -2.92 -13.28 13.43
N VAL A 301 -3.98 -12.60 12.99
CA VAL A 301 -4.69 -12.93 11.73
C VAL A 301 -3.91 -12.41 10.54
N ILE A 302 -3.44 -11.17 10.61
CA ILE A 302 -2.71 -10.50 9.53
C ILE A 302 -1.28 -11.04 9.42
N LEU A 303 -0.58 -11.22 10.56
CA LEU A 303 0.78 -11.76 10.64
C LEU A 303 0.75 -13.23 11.04
N TYR A 304 0.04 -14.02 10.23
CA TYR A 304 -0.10 -15.47 10.39
C TYR A 304 1.27 -16.18 10.35
N PRO A 305 1.40 -17.37 10.96
CA PRO A 305 2.61 -18.18 10.87
C PRO A 305 2.92 -18.52 9.40
N GLY A 306 4.14 -18.22 8.92
CA GLY A 306 4.53 -18.42 7.52
C GLY A 306 4.65 -17.13 6.70
N LEU A 307 4.05 -16.01 7.14
CA LEU A 307 4.13 -14.75 6.39
C LEU A 307 5.59 -14.28 6.22
N ILE A 308 6.44 -14.44 7.23
CA ILE A 308 7.84 -13.98 7.15
C ILE A 308 8.60 -14.77 6.08
N GLU A 309 8.39 -16.08 6.04
CA GLU A 309 8.94 -16.98 5.05
C GLU A 309 8.43 -16.64 3.65
N GLU A 310 7.12 -16.42 3.48
CA GLU A 310 6.55 -16.00 2.20
C GLU A 310 7.07 -14.63 1.74
N LEU A 311 7.34 -13.70 2.66
CA LEU A 311 7.98 -12.42 2.34
C LEU A 311 9.41 -12.62 1.85
N VAL A 312 10.18 -13.51 2.49
CA VAL A 312 11.56 -13.82 2.05
C VAL A 312 11.54 -14.49 0.67
N ASP A 313 10.62 -15.44 0.44
CA ASP A 313 10.46 -16.10 -0.86
C ASP A 313 10.26 -15.08 -2.00
N ILE A 314 9.49 -14.00 -1.78
CA ILE A 314 9.32 -12.91 -2.76
C ILE A 314 10.65 -12.24 -3.07
N VAL A 315 11.45 -11.96 -2.04
CA VAL A 315 12.77 -11.31 -2.21
C VAL A 315 13.74 -12.25 -2.96
N GLU A 316 13.60 -13.56 -2.77
CA GLU A 316 14.41 -14.62 -3.39
C GLU A 316 14.07 -14.93 -4.85
N ILE A 317 12.91 -14.49 -5.38
CA ILE A 317 12.51 -14.76 -6.78
C ILE A 317 13.65 -14.36 -7.73
N ASP A 318 14.08 -15.25 -8.62
CA ASP A 318 15.16 -14.98 -9.59
C ASP A 318 14.66 -14.18 -10.81
N ASP A 319 14.08 -13.01 -10.54
CA ASP A 319 13.69 -12.04 -11.55
C ASP A 319 14.14 -10.63 -11.12
N SER A 320 15.00 -10.03 -11.95
CA SER A 320 15.52 -8.68 -11.73
C SER A 320 14.52 -7.56 -12.05
N ALA A 321 13.43 -7.86 -12.76
CA ALA A 321 12.38 -6.91 -13.10
C ALA A 321 11.41 -6.64 -11.94
N LEU A 322 11.27 -7.58 -10.99
CA LEU A 322 10.35 -7.51 -9.85
C LEU A 322 10.82 -6.58 -8.70
N VAL A 323 11.43 -5.44 -9.06
CA VAL A 323 12.05 -4.50 -8.13
C VAL A 323 11.03 -3.96 -7.11
N ASP A 324 9.83 -3.57 -7.55
CA ASP A 324 8.85 -2.92 -6.70
C ASP A 324 8.24 -3.86 -5.65
N ILE A 325 7.92 -5.09 -6.05
CA ILE A 325 7.35 -6.09 -5.14
C ILE A 325 8.38 -6.62 -4.14
N LYS A 326 9.64 -6.83 -4.57
CA LYS A 326 10.76 -7.15 -3.67
C LYS A 326 11.04 -6.03 -2.67
N SER A 327 10.98 -4.78 -3.13
CA SER A 327 11.08 -3.60 -2.27
C SER A 327 9.93 -3.52 -1.27
N ALA A 328 8.70 -3.83 -1.70
CA ALA A 328 7.54 -3.88 -0.81
C ALA A 328 7.68 -4.98 0.26
N ALA A 329 8.17 -6.18 -0.10
CA ALA A 329 8.44 -7.25 0.84
C ALA A 329 9.47 -6.86 1.91
N LEU A 330 10.61 -6.28 1.52
CA LEU A 330 11.61 -5.76 2.47
C LEU A 330 11.05 -4.65 3.37
N ARG A 331 10.23 -3.73 2.82
CA ARG A 331 9.58 -2.67 3.62
C ARG A 331 8.59 -3.25 4.63
N THR A 332 7.88 -4.31 4.27
CA THR A 332 6.98 -5.03 5.18
C THR A 332 7.75 -5.74 6.28
N LEU A 333 8.82 -6.48 5.94
CA LEU A 333 9.74 -7.06 6.94
C LEU A 333 10.28 -5.99 7.90
N THR A 334 10.72 -4.86 7.36
CA THR A 334 11.17 -3.70 8.14
C THR A 334 10.07 -3.17 9.07
N SER A 335 8.82 -3.09 8.59
CA SER A 335 7.71 -2.63 9.42
C SER A 335 7.45 -3.58 10.58
N VAL A 336 7.50 -4.91 10.35
CA VAL A 336 7.27 -5.92 11.39
C VAL A 336 8.30 -5.82 12.52
N ILE A 337 9.54 -5.42 12.21
CA ILE A 337 10.57 -5.14 13.22
C ILE A 337 10.13 -4.03 14.19
N HIS A 338 9.30 -3.07 13.78
CA HIS A 338 8.84 -1.96 14.63
C HIS A 338 7.68 -2.32 15.58
N ILE A 339 7.16 -3.54 15.53
CA ILE A 339 6.10 -3.97 16.44
C ILE A 339 6.65 -4.01 17.86
N GLU A 340 5.89 -3.50 18.84
CA GLU A 340 6.33 -3.43 20.23
C GLU A 340 6.89 -4.77 20.74
N ARG A 341 8.06 -4.74 21.37
CA ARG A 341 8.82 -5.91 21.86
C ARG A 341 9.34 -6.88 20.77
N ASN A 342 9.13 -6.54 19.50
CA ASN A 342 9.57 -7.27 18.30
C ASN A 342 9.44 -8.79 18.39
N PRO A 343 8.23 -9.33 18.62
CA PRO A 343 8.03 -10.76 18.85
C PRO A 343 8.46 -11.66 17.67
N ARG A 344 8.71 -11.08 16.48
CA ARG A 344 9.07 -11.79 15.25
C ARG A 344 10.53 -11.59 14.83
N LEU A 345 11.35 -10.89 15.62
CA LEU A 345 12.73 -10.57 15.24
C LEU A 345 13.56 -11.82 14.92
N ASN A 346 13.52 -12.83 15.78
CA ASN A 346 14.28 -14.07 15.55
C ASN A 346 13.79 -14.83 14.32
N SER A 347 12.46 -14.90 14.10
CA SER A 347 11.90 -15.49 12.87
C SER A 347 12.39 -14.76 11.61
N ILE A 348 12.54 -13.43 11.67
CA ILE A 348 13.11 -12.65 10.56
C ILE A 348 14.60 -12.98 10.35
N ILE A 349 15.39 -13.04 11.42
CA ILE A 349 16.81 -13.40 11.36
C ILE A 349 17.00 -14.79 10.74
N ASP A 350 16.22 -15.76 11.19
CA ASP A 350 16.27 -17.15 10.74
C ASP A 350 15.84 -17.27 9.28
N ALA A 351 14.67 -16.71 8.92
CA ALA A 351 14.14 -16.80 7.57
C ALA A 351 15.03 -16.09 6.53
N THR A 352 15.64 -14.96 6.90
CA THR A 352 16.56 -14.24 6.00
C THR A 352 17.97 -14.84 5.96
N GLY A 353 18.27 -15.82 6.83
CA GLY A 353 19.61 -16.37 7.00
C GLY A 353 20.64 -15.33 7.48
N ALA A 354 20.20 -14.27 8.17
CA ALA A 354 21.04 -13.12 8.51
C ALA A 354 22.25 -13.48 9.39
N SER A 355 22.19 -14.59 10.14
CA SER A 355 23.27 -15.06 11.01
C SER A 355 24.34 -15.90 10.29
N SER A 356 24.13 -16.26 9.01
CA SER A 356 25.03 -17.12 8.23
C SER A 356 25.71 -16.35 7.11
N TYR A 357 27.03 -16.51 6.94
CA TYR A 357 27.78 -15.87 5.86
C TYR A 357 27.21 -16.18 4.45
N HIS A 358 26.74 -17.41 4.25
CA HIS A 358 26.11 -17.89 3.02
C HIS A 358 24.58 -17.76 3.03
N GLY A 359 24.01 -17.14 4.07
CA GLY A 359 22.59 -16.85 4.12
C GLY A 359 22.17 -15.88 3.01
N PHE A 360 20.88 -15.93 2.69
CA PHE A 360 20.30 -15.15 1.61
C PHE A 360 20.56 -13.65 1.75
N LEU A 361 20.23 -13.07 2.91
CA LEU A 361 20.38 -11.63 3.13
C LEU A 361 21.85 -11.17 2.99
N PRO A 362 22.85 -11.83 3.62
CA PRO A 362 24.26 -11.50 3.39
C PRO A 362 24.73 -11.59 1.94
N VAL A 363 24.26 -12.58 1.19
CA VAL A 363 24.55 -12.67 -0.25
C VAL A 363 23.93 -11.50 -1.02
N LEU A 364 22.65 -11.18 -0.79
CA LEU A 364 21.96 -10.08 -1.44
C LEU A 364 22.64 -8.72 -1.19
N VAL A 365 23.05 -8.46 0.05
CA VAL A 365 23.73 -7.21 0.41
C VAL A 365 25.10 -7.10 -0.27
N ARG A 366 25.90 -8.16 -0.27
CA ARG A 366 27.19 -8.15 -0.98
C ARG A 366 27.00 -7.94 -2.48
N THR A 367 25.99 -8.56 -3.10
CA THR A 367 25.65 -8.32 -4.50
C THR A 367 25.26 -6.86 -4.72
N CYS A 368 24.39 -6.29 -3.89
CA CYS A 368 24.02 -4.87 -3.98
C CYS A 368 25.26 -3.96 -3.90
N ILE A 369 26.16 -4.21 -2.94
CA ILE A 369 27.39 -3.43 -2.74
C ILE A 369 28.34 -3.59 -3.93
N GLN A 370 28.50 -4.80 -4.47
CA GLN A 370 29.33 -5.04 -5.65
C GLN A 370 28.83 -4.23 -6.85
N HIS A 371 27.52 -4.22 -7.10
CA HIS A 371 26.90 -3.42 -8.16
C HIS A 371 26.96 -1.90 -7.92
N MET A 372 27.24 -1.45 -6.69
CA MET A 372 27.42 -0.03 -6.37
C MET A 372 28.87 0.43 -6.54
N ILE A 373 29.84 -0.45 -6.30
CA ILE A 373 31.28 -0.12 -6.36
C ILE A 373 31.87 -0.37 -7.75
N ASP A 374 31.42 -1.43 -8.41
CA ASP A 374 31.92 -1.84 -9.72
C ASP A 374 31.17 -1.11 -10.85
N THR A 375 31.87 -0.19 -11.51
CA THR A 375 31.31 0.63 -12.59
C THR A 375 31.01 -0.15 -13.86
N ASP A 376 31.56 -1.35 -14.01
CA ASP A 376 31.32 -2.19 -15.20
C ASP A 376 30.04 -3.01 -15.07
N LEU A 377 29.46 -3.09 -13.85
CA LEU A 377 28.20 -3.77 -13.61
C LEU A 377 27.00 -2.85 -13.84
N LYS A 378 25.86 -3.45 -14.22
CA LYS A 378 24.59 -2.72 -14.31
C LYS A 378 24.23 -2.16 -12.92
N PRO A 379 23.88 -0.86 -12.78
CA PRO A 379 23.53 -0.29 -11.50
C PRO A 379 22.41 -1.04 -10.79
N PHE A 380 22.58 -1.27 -9.48
CA PHE A 380 21.55 -1.85 -8.65
C PHE A 380 20.34 -0.90 -8.55
N PRO A 381 19.08 -1.38 -8.64
CA PRO A 381 17.91 -0.52 -8.56
C PRO A 381 17.85 0.27 -7.23
N GLN A 382 17.79 1.60 -7.32
CA GLN A 382 17.88 2.48 -6.15
C GLN A 382 16.77 2.25 -5.11
N THR A 383 15.52 2.01 -5.56
CA THR A 383 14.37 1.75 -4.68
C THR A 383 14.55 0.47 -3.87
N TYR A 384 15.18 -0.54 -4.45
CA TYR A 384 15.46 -1.81 -3.82
C TYR A 384 16.66 -1.72 -2.86
N ALA A 385 17.76 -1.09 -3.29
CA ALA A 385 18.88 -0.77 -2.40
C ALA A 385 18.43 0.02 -1.16
N THR A 386 17.62 1.06 -1.35
CA THR A 386 17.09 1.88 -0.24
C THR A 386 16.26 1.04 0.73
N SER A 387 15.44 0.12 0.22
CA SER A 387 14.62 -0.75 1.05
C SER A 387 15.47 -1.77 1.81
N LEU A 388 16.51 -2.32 1.17
CA LEU A 388 17.48 -3.25 1.77
C LEU A 388 18.32 -2.59 2.87
N PHE A 389 18.92 -1.43 2.61
CA PHE A 389 19.70 -0.71 3.63
C PHE A 389 18.82 -0.19 4.75
N SER A 390 17.58 0.23 4.47
CA SER A 390 16.61 0.57 5.52
C SER A 390 16.32 -0.64 6.41
N PHE A 391 16.12 -1.84 5.83
CA PHE A 391 15.92 -3.07 6.58
C PHE A 391 17.11 -3.38 7.49
N LEU A 392 18.34 -3.31 6.95
CA LEU A 392 19.57 -3.53 7.74
C LEU A 392 19.71 -2.51 8.88
N TYR A 393 19.45 -1.23 8.62
CA TYR A 393 19.49 -0.18 9.63
C TYR A 393 18.54 -0.47 10.80
N HIS A 394 17.32 -0.92 10.50
CA HIS A 394 16.35 -1.25 11.54
C HIS A 394 16.68 -2.56 12.26
N LEU A 395 17.25 -3.54 11.58
CA LEU A 395 17.73 -4.77 12.20
C LEU A 395 18.86 -4.47 13.20
N ALA A 396 19.80 -3.59 12.83
CA ALA A 396 20.94 -3.18 13.66
C ALA A 396 20.55 -2.33 14.90
N ASN A 397 19.29 -1.90 15.03
CA ASN A 397 18.82 -1.22 16.24
C ASN A 397 18.55 -2.17 17.41
N TYR A 398 18.66 -3.49 17.20
CA TYR A 398 18.37 -4.50 18.21
C TYR A 398 19.56 -5.45 18.38
N GLU A 399 19.83 -5.85 19.63
CA GLU A 399 21.01 -6.65 20.01
C GLU A 399 21.15 -7.94 19.19
N HIS A 400 20.10 -8.79 19.13
CA HIS A 400 20.11 -10.01 18.32
C HIS A 400 20.32 -9.73 16.81
N GLY A 401 19.80 -8.60 16.32
CA GLY A 401 20.02 -8.18 14.94
C GLY A 401 21.49 -7.80 14.69
N VAL A 402 22.11 -7.07 15.62
CA VAL A 402 23.54 -6.74 15.56
C VAL A 402 24.39 -8.01 15.61
N GLU A 403 24.12 -8.93 16.55
CA GLU A 403 24.83 -10.21 16.66
C GLU A 403 24.80 -10.99 15.34
N ALA A 404 23.63 -11.10 14.70
CA ALA A 404 23.49 -11.76 13.42
C ALA A 404 24.27 -11.07 12.29
N LEU A 405 24.20 -9.73 12.21
CA LEU A 405 24.94 -8.96 11.20
C LEU A 405 26.46 -9.05 11.38
N VAL A 406 26.94 -9.15 12.62
CA VAL A 406 28.35 -9.38 12.92
C VAL A 406 28.75 -10.81 12.55
N SER A 407 27.94 -11.83 12.89
CA SER A 407 28.28 -13.24 12.65
C SER A 407 28.39 -13.60 11.17
N CYS A 408 27.64 -12.92 10.30
CA CYS A 408 27.74 -13.11 8.84
C CYS A 408 28.78 -12.23 8.14
N GLY A 409 29.58 -11.45 8.89
CA GLY A 409 30.61 -10.58 8.32
C GLY A 409 30.07 -9.35 7.57
N MET A 410 28.82 -8.94 7.83
CA MET A 410 28.17 -7.84 7.11
C MET A 410 28.87 -6.50 7.35
N MET A 411 29.37 -6.26 8.57
CA MET A 411 29.98 -5.00 8.97
C MET A 411 31.16 -4.62 8.06
N GLU A 412 31.99 -5.60 7.67
CA GLU A 412 33.11 -5.38 6.74
C GLU A 412 32.64 -4.99 5.34
N SER A 413 31.53 -5.58 4.88
CA SER A 413 30.96 -5.28 3.56
C SER A 413 30.39 -3.86 3.52
N LEU A 414 29.67 -3.44 4.57
CA LEU A 414 29.11 -2.10 4.68
C LEU A 414 30.19 -1.00 4.75
N LEU A 415 31.33 -1.27 5.41
CA LEU A 415 32.46 -0.34 5.47
C LEU A 415 33.03 -0.02 4.07
N LYS A 416 32.99 -0.96 3.12
CA LYS A 416 33.44 -0.71 1.73
C LYS A 416 32.62 0.39 1.05
N VAL A 417 31.32 0.46 1.33
CA VAL A 417 30.44 1.52 0.80
C VAL A 417 30.85 2.88 1.35
N ILE A 418 31.09 2.98 2.66
CA ILE A 418 31.49 4.24 3.31
C ILE A 418 32.82 4.75 2.75
N ASN A 419 33.79 3.86 2.59
CA ASN A 419 35.10 4.22 2.04
C ASN A 419 35.04 4.65 0.57
N TRP A 420 34.15 4.05 -0.23
CA TRP A 420 33.95 4.43 -1.63
C TRP A 420 33.41 5.87 -1.78
N TYR A 421 32.50 6.29 -0.90
CA TYR A 421 32.04 7.69 -0.87
C TYR A 421 33.13 8.66 -0.37
N GLY A 422 34.08 8.19 0.43
CA GLY A 422 35.20 8.99 0.93
C GLY A 422 36.17 9.49 -0.15
N ASP A 423 36.35 8.72 -1.23
CA ASP A 423 37.23 9.07 -2.35
C ASP A 423 36.46 9.64 -3.57
N GLY A 424 35.13 9.69 -3.51
CA GLY A 424 34.27 9.71 -4.69
C GLY A 424 33.54 11.01 -5.07
N GLN A 425 33.15 11.91 -4.14
CA GLN A 425 32.42 13.15 -4.50
C GLN A 425 32.24 14.13 -3.32
N GLU A 426 32.86 15.32 -3.40
CA GLU A 426 32.68 16.47 -2.49
C GLU A 426 31.36 17.26 -2.73
N HIS A 427 30.43 16.76 -3.57
CA HIS A 427 29.23 17.51 -3.95
C HIS A 427 27.95 16.68 -3.90
N ILE A 428 27.42 16.47 -2.69
CA ILE A 428 25.99 16.24 -2.49
C ILE A 428 25.56 17.05 -1.26
N THR A 429 25.12 18.29 -1.51
CA THR A 429 24.31 19.13 -0.61
C THR A 429 22.88 19.17 -1.08
#